data_AF-A0A844A825-F1
#
_entry.id   AF-A0A844A825-F1
#
_cell.length_a   1.000
_cell.length_b   1.000
_cell.length_c   1.000
_cell.angle_alpha   90.00
_cell.angle_beta   90.00
_cell.angle_gamma   90.00
#
_symmetry.space_group_name_H-M   'P 1'
#
loop_
_entity.id
_entity.type
_entity.pdbx_description
1 polymer ?
#
loop_
_entity_poly.entity_id
_entity_poly.type
_entity_poly.pdbx_seq_one_letter_code
_entity_poly.pdbx_strand_id
1 'polypeptide(L)'
;MKGEQMDLFDMTTAASKYNAEIIPFPVDRELIFVRETARTLENRHGPAADRFWQMTCRRLYARLQVQGMAEADIKREVDRFAYAVHAEMQRAAWAKWMDENPKGAA
;
A
#
# COMPACT_ATOMS: atom_id res chain seq x y z
N MET A 1 -21.53 43.39 23.46
CA MET A 1 -20.92 42.33 22.63
C MET A 1 -20.40 41.26 23.57
N LYS A 2 -21.14 40.17 23.77
CA LYS A 2 -20.67 39.02 24.56
C LYS A 2 -19.89 38.12 23.61
N GLY A 3 -18.62 37.88 23.90
CA GLY A 3 -17.82 36.90 23.18
C GLY A 3 -18.35 35.51 23.53
N GLU A 4 -18.81 34.78 22.53
CA GLU A 4 -18.98 33.33 22.64
C GLU A 4 -17.59 32.71 22.66
N GLN A 5 -17.17 32.29 23.85
CA GLN A 5 -15.99 31.47 24.04
C GLN A 5 -16.37 30.04 23.68
N MET A 6 -15.81 29.52 22.57
CA MET A 6 -15.94 28.10 22.22
C MET A 6 -15.10 27.30 23.21
N ASP A 7 -15.79 26.57 24.09
CA ASP A 7 -15.15 25.72 25.08
C ASP A 7 -14.53 24.51 24.38
N LEU A 8 -13.20 24.54 24.21
CA LEU A 8 -12.43 23.55 23.45
C LEU A 8 -12.46 22.15 24.11
N PHE A 9 -12.93 22.05 25.36
CA PHE A 9 -12.81 20.87 26.20
C PHE A 9 -14.15 20.24 26.61
N ASP A 10 -15.27 20.67 26.03
CA ASP A 10 -16.59 20.08 26.31
C ASP A 10 -16.76 18.74 25.56
N MET A 11 -16.00 17.74 26.01
CA MET A 11 -15.76 16.44 25.39
C MET A 11 -16.92 15.45 25.52
N THR A 12 -18.05 15.83 26.13
CA THR A 12 -19.16 14.90 26.42
C THR A 12 -20.24 14.82 25.35
N THR A 13 -20.28 15.75 24.37
CA THR A 13 -21.37 15.78 23.36
C THR A 13 -20.90 15.58 21.91
N ALA A 14 -19.60 15.52 21.63
CA ALA A 14 -19.05 15.31 20.27
C ALA A 14 -18.43 13.92 20.04
N ALA A 15 -18.86 12.91 20.80
CA ALA A 15 -18.23 11.58 20.84
C ALA A 15 -18.38 10.72 19.56
N SER A 16 -18.68 11.27 18.37
CA SER A 16 -18.85 10.44 17.17
C SER A 16 -18.61 11.14 15.82
N LYS A 17 -17.60 12.01 15.68
CA LYS A 17 -17.30 12.53 14.33
C LYS A 17 -15.85 12.69 13.91
N TYR A 18 -14.88 12.48 14.81
CA TYR A 18 -13.47 12.54 14.45
C TYR A 18 -12.83 11.18 14.71
N ASN A 19 -13.03 10.26 13.76
CA ASN A 19 -12.28 9.01 13.72
C ASN A 19 -10.88 9.35 13.21
N ALA A 20 -9.89 9.39 14.11
CA ALA A 20 -8.49 9.47 13.71
C ALA A 20 -8.02 8.08 13.23
N GLU A 21 -7.71 7.96 11.95
CA GLU A 21 -7.13 6.72 11.40
C GLU A 21 -5.63 6.64 11.76
N ILE A 22 -5.25 5.59 12.47
CA ILE A 22 -3.83 5.33 12.80
C ILE A 22 -3.17 4.69 11.57
N ILE A 23 -2.24 5.41 10.95
CA ILE A 23 -1.42 4.90 9.84
C ILE A 23 -0.03 4.55 10.39
N PRO A 24 0.29 3.26 10.60
CA PRO A 24 1.61 2.87 11.11
C PRO A 24 2.70 3.14 10.07
N PHE A 25 3.86 3.62 10.54
CA PHE A 25 5.05 3.73 9.69
C PHE A 25 5.52 2.32 9.30
N PRO A 26 5.76 2.04 8.00
CA PRO A 26 6.22 0.73 7.59
C PRO A 26 7.67 0.52 8.06
N VAL A 27 7.86 -0.29 9.10
CA VAL A 27 9.20 -0.71 9.58
C VAL A 27 9.83 -1.71 8.61
N ASP A 28 9.00 -2.44 7.86
CA ASP A 28 9.45 -3.45 6.91
C ASP A 28 9.81 -2.84 5.55
N ARG A 29 11.08 -2.99 5.15
CA ARG A 29 11.58 -2.56 3.84
C ARG A 29 10.92 -3.33 2.70
N GLU A 30 10.49 -4.57 2.92
CA GLU A 30 9.78 -5.37 1.92
C GLU A 30 8.41 -4.74 1.61
N LEU A 31 7.70 -4.28 2.64
CA LEU A 31 6.40 -3.61 2.48
C LEU A 31 6.50 -2.31 1.68
N ILE A 32 7.54 -1.50 1.94
CA ILE A 32 7.79 -0.28 1.16
C ILE A 32 8.04 -0.64 -0.30
N PHE A 33 8.89 -1.63 -0.55
CA PHE A 33 9.23 -2.05 -1.90
C PHE A 33 8.02 -2.57 -2.68
N VAL A 34 7.14 -3.33 -2.02
CA VAL A 34 5.86 -3.80 -2.59
C VAL A 34 4.95 -2.62 -2.97
N ARG A 35 4.75 -1.67 -2.06
CA ARG A 35 3.92 -0.47 -2.29
C ARG A 35 4.42 0.40 -3.43
N GLU A 36 5.73 0.67 -3.46
CA GLU A 36 6.35 1.48 -4.52
C GLU A 36 6.25 0.79 -5.89
N THR A 37 6.45 -0.53 -5.92
CA THR A 37 6.34 -1.32 -7.15
C THR A 37 4.91 -1.34 -7.66
N ALA A 38 3.93 -1.58 -6.80
CA ALA A 38 2.50 -1.52 -7.12
C ALA A 38 2.11 -0.15 -7.70
N ARG A 39 2.49 0.94 -7.02
CA ARG A 39 2.23 2.31 -7.50
C ARG A 39 2.89 2.61 -8.84
N THR A 40 4.10 2.10 -9.06
CA THR A 40 4.81 2.28 -10.34
C THR A 40 4.12 1.50 -11.47
N LEU A 41 3.60 0.31 -11.18
CA LEU A 41 2.81 -0.47 -12.13
C LEU A 41 1.46 0.17 -12.43
N GLU A 42 0.79 0.78 -11.45
CA GLU A 42 -0.46 1.51 -11.66
C GLU A 42 -0.27 2.72 -12.60
N ASN A 43 0.88 3.39 -12.51
CA ASN A 43 1.21 4.55 -13.34
C ASN A 43 1.75 4.19 -14.73
N ARG A 44 2.05 2.92 -15.01
CA ARG A 44 2.60 2.44 -16.29
C ARG A 44 1.60 1.50 -16.96
N HIS A 45 1.46 1.60 -18.27
CA HIS A 45 0.51 0.78 -19.00
C HIS A 45 1.17 0.05 -20.17
N GLY A 46 0.61 -1.12 -20.49
CA GLY A 46 1.01 -1.94 -21.63
C GLY A 46 2.48 -2.38 -21.57
N PRO A 47 3.21 -2.39 -22.70
CA PRO A 47 4.56 -2.97 -22.78
C PRO A 47 5.58 -2.32 -21.84
N ALA A 48 5.37 -1.08 -21.42
CA ALA A 48 6.25 -0.41 -20.46
C ALA A 48 6.10 -0.97 -19.04
N ALA A 49 4.88 -1.35 -18.64
CA ALA A 49 4.61 -2.01 -17.36
C ALA A 49 5.22 -3.41 -17.34
N ASP A 50 5.04 -4.18 -18.43
CA ASP A 50 5.58 -5.54 -18.53
C ASP A 50 7.11 -5.55 -18.45
N ARG A 51 7.79 -4.66 -19.18
CA ARG A 51 9.25 -4.53 -19.11
C ARG A 51 9.74 -4.16 -17.72
N PHE A 52 9.06 -3.21 -17.07
CA PHE A 52 9.38 -2.84 -15.70
C PHE A 52 9.19 -4.03 -14.75
N TRP A 53 8.07 -4.74 -14.84
CA TRP A 53 7.78 -5.90 -14.02
C TRP A 53 8.83 -7.00 -14.15
N GLN A 54 9.14 -7.39 -15.40
CA GLN A 54 10.17 -8.40 -15.66
C GLN A 54 11.54 -7.97 -15.12
N MET A 55 11.91 -6.70 -15.28
CA MET A 55 13.17 -6.17 -14.76
C MET A 55 13.21 -6.20 -13.23
N THR A 56 12.11 -5.85 -12.56
CA THR A 56 11.99 -5.88 -11.11
C THR A 56 12.13 -7.30 -10.56
N CYS A 57 11.41 -8.27 -11.13
CA CYS A 57 11.53 -9.68 -10.73
C CYS A 57 12.94 -10.23 -10.98
N ARG A 58 13.55 -9.93 -12.14
CA ARG A 58 14.94 -10.32 -12.44
C ARG A 58 15.94 -9.71 -11.46
N ARG A 59 15.75 -8.45 -11.08
CA ARG A 59 16.63 -7.77 -10.10
C ARG A 59 16.50 -8.37 -8.72
N LEU A 60 15.28 -8.70 -8.28
CA LEU A 60 15.04 -9.39 -7.01
C LEU A 60 15.72 -10.77 -7.02
N TYR A 61 15.50 -11.55 -8.08
CA TYR A 61 16.12 -12.86 -8.28
C TYR A 61 17.65 -12.76 -8.18
N ALA A 62 18.27 -11.86 -8.95
CA ALA A 62 19.72 -11.66 -8.95
C ALA A 62 20.25 -11.25 -7.58
N ARG A 63 19.54 -10.38 -6.85
CA ARG A 63 19.90 -9.97 -5.50
C ARG A 63 19.93 -11.16 -4.53
N LEU A 64 18.90 -12.00 -4.56
CA LEU A 64 18.80 -13.18 -3.69
C LEU A 64 19.84 -14.24 -4.08
N GLN A 65 20.13 -14.37 -5.38
CA GLN A 65 21.19 -15.25 -5.88
C GLN A 65 22.58 -14.82 -5.37
N VAL A 66 22.89 -13.52 -5.40
CA VAL A 66 24.15 -12.98 -4.86
C VAL A 66 24.27 -13.20 -3.34
N GLN A 67 23.14 -13.28 -2.64
CA GLN A 67 23.11 -13.63 -1.21
C GLN A 67 23.31 -15.13 -0.93
N GLY A 68 23.47 -15.96 -1.97
CA GLY A 68 23.72 -17.40 -1.85
C GLY A 68 22.47 -18.23 -1.57
N MET A 69 21.27 -17.68 -1.78
CA MET A 69 20.02 -18.41 -1.61
C MET A 69 19.87 -19.50 -2.68
N ALA A 70 19.32 -20.65 -2.32
CA ALA A 70 19.05 -21.73 -3.27
C ALA A 70 17.96 -21.33 -4.28
N GLU A 71 18.07 -21.75 -5.54
CA GLU A 71 17.17 -21.36 -6.62
C GLU A 71 15.68 -21.62 -6.30
N ALA A 72 15.35 -22.75 -5.67
CA ALA A 72 13.99 -23.06 -5.25
C ALA A 72 13.44 -22.06 -4.22
N ASP A 73 14.29 -21.59 -3.30
CA ASP A 73 13.93 -20.59 -2.30
C ASP A 73 13.81 -19.20 -2.92
N ILE A 74 14.70 -18.85 -3.86
CA ILE A 74 14.60 -17.60 -4.62
C ILE A 74 13.27 -17.54 -5.38
N LYS A 75 12.91 -18.63 -6.07
CA LYS A 75 11.66 -18.69 -6.81
C LYS A 75 10.45 -18.48 -5.89
N ARG A 76 10.44 -19.15 -4.74
CA ARG A 76 9.38 -18.97 -3.73
C ARG A 76 9.29 -17.52 -3.26
N GLU A 77 10.42 -16.86 -3.04
CA GLU A 77 10.45 -15.47 -2.59
C GLU A 77 9.98 -14.50 -3.69
N VAL A 78 10.38 -14.73 -4.94
CA VAL A 78 9.88 -13.94 -6.08
C VAL A 78 8.38 -14.13 -6.27
N ASP A 79 7.87 -15.36 -6.14
CA ASP A 79 6.43 -15.66 -6.21
C ASP A 79 5.65 -15.00 -5.05
N ARG A 80 6.23 -15.00 -3.83
CA ARG A 80 5.68 -14.30 -2.67
C ARG A 80 5.62 -12.79 -2.89
N PHE A 81 6.71 -12.20 -3.38
CA PHE A 81 6.77 -10.78 -3.72
C PHE A 81 5.72 -10.43 -4.80
N ALA A 82 5.60 -11.26 -5.84
CA ALA A 82 4.61 -11.08 -6.89
C ALA A 82 3.18 -11.07 -6.33
N TYR A 83 2.84 -12.04 -5.48
CA TYR A 83 1.55 -12.09 -4.81
C TYR A 83 1.30 -10.83 -3.98
N ALA A 84 2.29 -10.38 -3.20
CA ALA A 84 2.17 -9.19 -2.36
C ALA A 84 1.91 -7.92 -3.18
N VAL A 85 2.61 -7.74 -4.30
CA VAL A 85 2.40 -6.60 -5.22
C VAL A 85 1.01 -6.62 -5.82
N HIS A 86 0.54 -7.77 -6.31
CA HIS A 86 -0.81 -7.86 -6.87
C HIS A 86 -1.90 -7.64 -5.82
N ALA A 87 -1.73 -8.16 -4.61
CA ALA A 87 -2.65 -7.91 -3.49
C ALA A 87 -2.67 -6.43 -3.09
N GLU A 88 -1.52 -5.75 -3.13
CA GLU A 88 -1.42 -4.30 -2.91
C GLU A 88 -2.21 -3.51 -3.97
N MET A 89 -2.03 -3.83 -5.25
CA MET A 89 -2.76 -3.18 -6.34
C MET A 89 -4.28 -3.38 -6.21
N GLN A 90 -4.73 -4.58 -5.84
CA GLN A 90 -6.15 -4.86 -5.60
C GLN A 90 -6.70 -4.03 -4.43
N ARG A 91 -5.95 -3.94 -3.33
CA ARG A 91 -6.34 -3.14 -2.17
C ARG A 91 -6.38 -1.65 -2.49
N ALA A 92 -5.41 -1.13 -3.25
CA ALA A 92 -5.39 0.25 -3.71
C ALA A 92 -6.58 0.56 -4.63
N ALA A 93 -6.88 -0.33 -5.58
CA ALA A 93 -8.06 -0.22 -6.43
C ALA A 93 -9.37 -0.24 -5.64
N TRP A 94 -9.49 -1.11 -4.64
CA TRP A 94 -10.64 -1.19 -3.75
C TRP A 94 -10.81 0.09 -2.92
N ALA A 95 -9.73 0.60 -2.33
CA ALA A 95 -9.75 1.84 -1.57
C ALA A 95 -10.18 3.03 -2.43
N LYS A 96 -9.66 3.13 -3.66
CA LYS A 96 -10.08 4.15 -4.62
C LYS A 96 -11.57 4.05 -4.96
N TRP A 97 -12.08 2.85 -5.20
CA TRP A 97 -13.51 2.64 -5.47
C TRP A 97 -14.40 3.05 -4.29
N MET A 98 -13.97 2.76 -3.05
CA MET A 98 -14.70 3.15 -1.85
C MET A 98 -14.76 4.67 -1.67
N ASP A 99 -13.67 5.39 -1.94
CA ASP A 99 -13.62 6.85 -1.90
C ASP A 99 -14.55 7.49 -2.95
N GLU A 100 -14.60 6.89 -4.15
CA GLU A 100 -15.48 7.33 -5.24
C GLU A 100 -16.98 7.04 -4.96
N ASN A 101 -17.30 6.04 -4.13
CA ASN A 101 -18.66 5.53 -3.93
C ASN A 101 -19.11 5.51 -2.45
N PRO A 102 -19.27 6.68 -1.79
CA PRO A 102 -19.46 6.80 -0.33
C PRO A 102 -20.78 6.25 0.22
N LYS A 103 -21.69 5.74 -0.63
CA LYS A 103 -23.01 5.22 -0.24
C LYS A 103 -23.01 3.73 0.19
N GLY A 104 -21.87 3.05 0.14
CA GLY A 104 -21.74 1.63 0.47
C GLY A 104 -21.44 1.30 1.94
N ALA A 105 -21.29 2.31 2.80
CA ALA A 105 -20.93 2.17 4.22
C ALA A 105 -22.12 2.44 5.16
N ALA A 106 -23.29 1.88 4.85
CA ALA A 106 -24.50 1.95 5.67
C ALA A 106 -24.82 0.60 6.32
#